data_AF-A0A2H3CHQ6-F1
#
_entry.id   AF-A0A2H3CHQ6-F1
#
_cell.length_a   1.000
_cell.length_b   1.000
_cell.length_c   1.000
_cell.angle_alpha   90.00
_cell.angle_beta   90.00
_cell.angle_gamma   90.00
#
_symmetry.space_group_name_H-M   'P 1'
#
loop_
_entity.id
_entity.type
_entity.pdbx_description
1 polymer ?
#
loop_
_entity_poly.entity_id
_entity_poly.type
_entity_poly.pdbx_seq_one_letter_code
_entity_poly.pdbx_strand_id
1 'polypeptide(L)'
;MMSLRPSMPSGLNPHLKATLDSGNLPPVKYQILNCQGQDILVGRMKIETSTPSGHAFILRRYDTGAISLTTMFRAAFPTASEQEEKEEVAWVKDNFDLTGNNGSSRDTSITRLAGTWVSPELAMSLAEAYSLGGLINVVVSARPDPTANYRRSGKGAATAPRATPASPAGSSIPSKAPPSPAAAPNPAKRRKESSPSPAKSLEKPPALRRSARTKSPAPQVSVAPPKSPPAKTPRKSTRRELVDTPGGSEQTVVDEEGDTVEDVMGSQLHQQDVAEQKALIEGLKAEREALKTELKKENDMDVDVKPASKRGREEEEKLKFEPKEQETEPRVIATNSRVGRWQMEPKTKSVAWGVAAFLFGAGAVTLLPNFF
;
A
#
# COMPACT_ATOMS: atom_id res chain seq x y z
N MET A 1 29.97 -19.24 -3.00
CA MET A 1 30.08 -19.22 -1.53
C MET A 1 28.75 -18.70 -1.01
N MET A 2 28.09 -19.38 -0.07
CA MET A 2 26.86 -18.86 0.54
C MET A 2 27.22 -17.65 1.42
N SER A 3 26.53 -16.53 1.22
CA SER A 3 26.76 -15.35 2.07
C SER A 3 26.21 -15.61 3.47
N LEU A 4 26.90 -15.09 4.50
CA LEU A 4 26.46 -15.28 5.88
C LEU A 4 25.11 -14.57 6.10
N ARG A 5 24.17 -15.23 6.78
CA ARG A 5 22.87 -14.63 7.08
C ARG A 5 23.03 -13.41 8.00
N PRO A 6 22.37 -12.27 7.69
CA PRO A 6 22.30 -11.13 8.59
C PRO A 6 21.76 -11.52 9.98
N SER A 7 22.13 -10.74 10.99
CA SER A 7 21.55 -10.92 12.33
C SER A 7 20.06 -10.61 12.28
N MET A 8 19.25 -11.46 12.91
CA MET A 8 17.81 -11.26 13.01
C MET A 8 17.49 -10.02 13.85
N PRO A 9 16.46 -9.21 13.48
CA PRO A 9 16.02 -8.09 14.29
C PRO A 9 15.51 -8.56 15.66
N SER A 10 15.80 -7.80 16.72
CA SER A 10 15.34 -8.14 18.08
C SER A 10 13.83 -7.90 18.29
N GLY A 11 13.21 -7.11 17.43
CA GLY A 11 11.82 -6.65 17.54
C GLY A 11 10.77 -7.65 17.04
N LEU A 12 10.79 -8.89 17.55
CA LEU A 12 9.81 -9.91 17.17
C LEU A 12 8.40 -9.50 17.59
N ASN A 13 7.42 -9.75 16.72
CA ASN A 13 6.02 -9.44 16.98
C ASN A 13 5.47 -10.24 18.19
N PRO A 14 5.07 -9.58 19.28
CA PRO A 14 4.61 -10.25 20.49
C PRO A 14 3.28 -10.99 20.30
N HIS A 15 2.46 -10.60 19.31
CA HIS A 15 1.15 -11.21 19.07
C HIS A 15 1.24 -12.59 18.40
N LEU A 16 2.40 -12.97 17.84
CA LEU A 16 2.56 -14.25 17.12
C LEU A 16 2.37 -15.44 18.06
N LYS A 17 3.01 -15.42 19.23
CA LYS A 17 2.89 -16.50 20.23
C LYS A 17 1.45 -16.67 20.69
N ALA A 18 0.81 -15.57 21.09
CA ALA A 18 -0.59 -15.59 21.50
C ALA A 18 -1.53 -16.12 20.39
N THR A 19 -1.28 -15.75 19.13
CA THR A 19 -2.08 -16.24 17.99
C THR A 19 -1.90 -17.74 17.79
N LEU A 20 -0.65 -18.23 17.82
CA LEU A 20 -0.33 -19.65 17.66
C LEU A 20 -0.89 -20.50 18.81
N ASP A 21 -0.73 -20.03 20.06
CA ASP A 21 -1.19 -20.73 21.26
C ASP A 21 -2.72 -20.79 21.35
N SER A 22 -3.43 -19.80 20.80
CA SER A 22 -4.90 -19.78 20.78
C SER A 22 -5.51 -20.88 19.92
N GLY A 23 -4.75 -21.44 18.96
CA GLY A 23 -5.23 -22.39 17.96
C GLY A 23 -6.22 -21.80 16.93
N ASN A 24 -6.67 -20.55 17.12
CA ASN A 24 -7.57 -19.86 16.20
C ASN A 24 -6.75 -19.03 15.20
N LEU A 25 -6.24 -19.71 14.18
CA LEU A 25 -5.39 -19.09 13.17
C LEU A 25 -6.24 -18.20 12.24
N PRO A 26 -5.79 -16.98 11.90
CA PRO A 26 -6.53 -16.08 11.03
C PRO A 26 -6.81 -16.71 9.66
N PRO A 27 -8.04 -16.59 9.11
CA PRO A 27 -8.36 -17.19 7.83
C PRO A 27 -7.69 -16.43 6.67
N VAL A 28 -7.30 -17.19 5.64
CA VAL A 28 -6.82 -16.63 4.37
C VAL A 28 -8.01 -16.13 3.56
N LYS A 29 -8.03 -14.83 3.24
CA LYS A 29 -9.02 -14.23 2.35
C LYS A 29 -8.44 -14.10 0.95
N TYR A 30 -9.25 -14.35 -0.06
CA TYR A 30 -8.85 -14.28 -1.46
C TYR A 30 -9.31 -12.98 -2.10
N GLN A 31 -8.49 -12.44 -2.99
CA GLN A 31 -8.76 -11.23 -3.73
C GLN A 31 -8.09 -11.31 -5.10
N ILE A 32 -8.78 -10.86 -6.14
CA ILE A 32 -8.21 -10.73 -7.48
C ILE A 32 -7.59 -9.34 -7.60
N LEU A 33 -6.30 -9.27 -7.86
CA LEU A 33 -5.59 -8.04 -8.21
C LEU A 33 -5.56 -7.92 -9.73
N ASN A 34 -5.98 -6.78 -10.28
CA ASN A 34 -5.73 -6.48 -11.69
C ASN A 34 -4.43 -5.68 -11.79
N CYS A 35 -3.42 -6.24 -12.42
CA CYS A 35 -2.10 -5.62 -12.60
C CYS A 35 -1.70 -5.79 -14.07
N GLN A 36 -1.43 -4.69 -14.76
CA GLN A 36 -1.02 -4.71 -16.17
C GLN A 36 -2.00 -5.48 -17.08
N GLY A 37 -3.30 -5.39 -16.80
CA GLY A 37 -4.35 -6.10 -17.54
C GLY A 37 -4.47 -7.60 -17.22
N GLN A 38 -3.60 -8.15 -16.36
CA GLN A 38 -3.67 -9.53 -15.90
C GLN A 38 -4.34 -9.60 -14.53
N ASP A 39 -5.24 -10.57 -14.38
CA ASP A 39 -5.91 -10.86 -13.12
C ASP A 39 -5.11 -11.91 -12.33
N ILE A 40 -4.57 -11.51 -11.18
CA ILE A 40 -3.80 -12.38 -10.31
C ILE A 40 -4.61 -12.66 -9.05
N LEU A 41 -4.88 -13.94 -8.79
CA LEU A 41 -5.51 -14.36 -7.55
C LEU A 41 -4.50 -14.36 -6.41
N VAL A 42 -4.78 -13.58 -5.37
CA VAL A 42 -3.92 -13.44 -4.18
C VAL A 42 -4.68 -13.81 -2.92
N GLY A 43 -4.06 -14.65 -2.09
CA GLY A 43 -4.46 -14.92 -0.73
C GLY A 43 -3.79 -13.95 0.23
N ARG A 44 -4.56 -13.41 1.16
CA ARG A 44 -4.07 -12.54 2.23
C ARG A 44 -4.50 -13.07 3.58
N MET A 45 -3.54 -13.23 4.49
CA MET A 45 -3.79 -13.55 5.89
C MET A 45 -3.48 -12.32 6.74
N LYS A 46 -4.43 -11.90 7.58
CA LYS A 46 -4.25 -10.75 8.47
C LYS A 46 -3.54 -11.21 9.74
N ILE A 47 -2.48 -10.52 10.13
CA ILE A 47 -1.73 -10.75 11.38
C ILE A 47 -1.77 -9.49 12.22
N GLU A 48 -2.02 -9.64 13.51
CA GLU A 48 -1.99 -8.51 14.46
C GLU A 48 -0.54 -8.09 14.72
N THR A 49 -0.29 -6.78 14.76
CA THR A 49 1.05 -6.23 15.01
C THR A 49 0.98 -5.05 15.95
N SER A 50 2.10 -4.74 16.61
CA SER A 50 2.25 -3.56 17.47
C SER A 50 2.43 -2.23 16.72
N THR A 51 2.32 -2.24 15.38
CA THR A 51 2.43 -1.02 14.56
C THR A 51 1.24 -0.08 14.79
N PRO A 52 1.33 1.21 14.40
CA PRO A 52 0.18 2.13 14.45
C PRO A 52 -1.03 1.65 13.62
N SER A 53 -0.80 0.84 12.59
CA SER A 53 -1.87 0.20 11.81
C SER A 53 -2.57 -0.92 12.60
N GLY A 54 -1.89 -1.51 13.58
CA GLY A 54 -2.36 -2.63 14.39
C GLY A 54 -2.35 -3.99 13.68
N HIS A 55 -1.94 -4.04 12.40
CA HIS A 55 -1.92 -5.28 11.63
C HIS A 55 -0.94 -5.24 10.46
N ALA A 56 -0.57 -6.42 9.98
CA ALA A 56 0.13 -6.68 8.73
C ALA A 56 -0.63 -7.76 7.95
N PHE A 57 -0.28 -7.93 6.68
CA PHE A 57 -0.81 -9.01 5.85
C PHE A 57 0.34 -9.88 5.37
N ILE A 58 0.15 -11.20 5.33
CA ILE A 58 1.01 -12.10 4.55
C ILE A 58 0.29 -12.40 3.24
N LEU A 59 1.01 -12.22 2.12
CA LEU A 59 0.46 -12.38 0.79
C LEU A 59 1.02 -13.64 0.11
N ARG A 60 0.13 -14.37 -0.58
CA ARG A 60 0.47 -15.50 -1.46
C ARG A 60 -0.22 -15.31 -2.80
N ARG A 61 0.51 -15.47 -3.90
CA ARG A 61 -0.06 -15.50 -5.25
C ARG A 61 -0.35 -16.94 -5.66
N TYR A 62 -1.46 -17.19 -6.35
CA TYR A 62 -1.92 -18.54 -6.67
C TYR A 62 -1.62 -19.01 -8.09
N ASP A 63 -1.12 -18.14 -8.95
CA ASP A 63 -0.60 -18.47 -10.27
C ASP A 63 0.75 -19.22 -10.19
N THR A 64 1.69 -18.71 -9.40
CA THR A 64 3.00 -19.36 -9.15
C THR A 64 3.08 -20.08 -7.80
N GLY A 65 2.13 -19.83 -6.91
CA GLY A 65 2.14 -20.34 -5.54
C GLY A 65 3.06 -19.58 -4.59
N ALA A 66 3.84 -18.61 -5.07
CA ALA A 66 4.87 -17.90 -4.30
C ALA A 66 4.29 -17.03 -3.17
N ILE A 67 5.10 -16.81 -2.14
CA ILE A 67 4.75 -16.04 -0.94
C ILE A 67 5.65 -14.80 -0.86
N SER A 68 5.09 -13.66 -0.47
CA SER A 68 5.83 -12.41 -0.39
C SER A 68 6.71 -12.36 0.87
N LEU A 69 8.02 -12.45 0.67
CA LEU A 69 9.05 -12.39 1.72
C LEU A 69 8.99 -11.08 2.51
N THR A 70 8.85 -9.95 1.82
CA THR A 70 8.81 -8.63 2.46
C THR A 70 7.62 -8.50 3.41
N THR A 71 6.46 -9.05 3.02
CA THR A 71 5.28 -9.04 3.89
C THR A 71 5.40 -10.00 5.07
N MET A 72 6.06 -11.15 4.88
CA MET A 72 6.40 -12.06 5.98
C MET A 72 7.33 -11.37 6.99
N PHE A 73 8.38 -10.72 6.51
CA PHE A 73 9.36 -10.02 7.34
C PHE A 73 8.69 -8.92 8.18
N ARG A 74 7.87 -8.06 7.56
CA ARG A 74 7.14 -6.99 8.27
C ARG A 74 6.13 -7.51 9.28
N ALA A 75 5.52 -8.67 9.02
CA ALA A 75 4.60 -9.29 9.96
C ALA A 75 5.33 -9.91 11.17
N ALA A 76 6.55 -10.42 10.96
CA ALA A 76 7.41 -10.98 11.99
C ALA A 76 8.09 -9.89 12.83
N PHE A 77 8.57 -8.82 12.19
CA PHE A 77 9.37 -7.77 12.80
C PHE A 77 8.76 -6.38 12.54
N PRO A 78 7.65 -6.03 13.22
CA PRO A 78 6.92 -4.78 12.99
C PRO A 78 7.72 -3.51 13.35
N THR A 79 8.76 -3.64 14.16
CA THR A 79 9.64 -2.53 14.55
C THR A 79 10.99 -2.55 13.83
N ALA A 80 11.21 -3.50 12.91
CA ALA A 80 12.44 -3.53 12.12
C ALA A 80 12.51 -2.33 11.18
N SER A 81 13.72 -1.88 10.92
CA SER A 81 14.02 -0.83 9.97
C SER A 81 13.92 -1.35 8.52
N GLU A 82 13.72 -0.44 7.58
CA GLU A 82 13.75 -0.77 6.14
C GLU A 82 15.12 -1.31 5.69
N GLN A 83 16.19 -0.92 6.40
CA GLN A 83 17.55 -1.38 6.14
C GLN A 83 17.71 -2.86 6.48
N GLU A 84 17.22 -3.32 7.64
CA GLU A 84 17.23 -4.74 8.02
C GLU A 84 16.38 -5.59 7.04
N GLU A 85 15.23 -5.07 6.60
CA GLU A 85 14.43 -5.73 5.55
C GLU A 85 15.23 -5.87 4.25
N LYS A 86 15.95 -4.82 3.84
CA LYS A 86 16.77 -4.81 2.62
C LYS A 86 17.92 -5.82 2.73
N GLU A 87 18.58 -5.90 3.88
CA GLU A 87 19.67 -6.85 4.14
C GLU A 87 19.17 -8.29 4.07
N GLU A 88 18.05 -8.61 4.71
CA GLU A 88 17.46 -9.96 4.65
C GLU A 88 17.02 -10.30 3.21
N VAL A 89 16.41 -9.36 2.50
CA VAL A 89 16.01 -9.55 1.10
C VAL A 89 17.24 -9.76 0.19
N ALA A 90 18.32 -9.03 0.40
CA ALA A 90 19.56 -9.19 -0.35
C ALA A 90 20.16 -10.57 -0.08
N TRP A 91 20.26 -10.97 1.19
CA TRP A 91 20.74 -12.29 1.57
C TRP A 91 19.91 -13.42 0.94
N VAL A 92 18.58 -13.33 0.94
CA VAL A 92 17.74 -14.36 0.30
C VAL A 92 17.99 -14.43 -1.22
N LYS A 93 18.17 -13.29 -1.89
CA LYS A 93 18.48 -13.26 -3.33
C LYS A 93 19.83 -13.88 -3.67
N ASP A 94 20.81 -13.71 -2.80
CA ASP A 94 22.17 -14.21 -3.03
C ASP A 94 22.30 -15.73 -2.75
N ASN A 95 21.43 -16.28 -1.91
CA ASN A 95 21.54 -17.68 -1.46
C ASN A 95 20.51 -18.62 -2.08
N PHE A 96 19.41 -18.10 -2.63
CA PHE A 96 18.31 -18.91 -3.14
C PHE A 96 17.91 -18.51 -4.55
N ASP A 97 17.52 -19.51 -5.34
CA ASP A 97 16.95 -19.28 -6.65
C ASP A 97 15.51 -18.76 -6.53
N LEU A 98 15.29 -17.56 -7.05
CA LEU A 98 13.98 -16.89 -7.07
C LEU A 98 13.35 -16.85 -8.47
N THR A 99 13.95 -17.54 -9.45
CA THR A 99 13.42 -17.61 -10.81
C THR A 99 12.01 -18.22 -10.81
N GLY A 100 11.12 -17.69 -11.64
CA GLY A 100 9.72 -18.14 -11.73
C GLY A 100 8.80 -17.77 -10.54
N ASN A 101 9.32 -17.27 -9.42
CA ASN A 101 8.48 -16.89 -8.28
C ASN A 101 7.73 -15.56 -8.50
N ASN A 102 8.36 -14.61 -9.18
CA ASN A 102 7.79 -13.32 -9.55
C ASN A 102 8.11 -12.98 -11.00
N GLY A 103 7.24 -12.19 -11.62
CA GLY A 103 7.48 -11.64 -12.96
C GLY A 103 8.79 -10.88 -13.06
N SER A 104 9.46 -10.99 -14.20
CA SER A 104 10.72 -10.31 -14.51
C SER A 104 10.55 -9.46 -15.77
N SER A 105 11.39 -8.44 -15.95
CA SER A 105 11.40 -7.67 -17.21
C SER A 105 11.70 -8.55 -18.43
N ARG A 106 12.36 -9.70 -18.23
CA ARG A 106 12.67 -10.66 -19.30
C ARG A 106 11.56 -11.69 -19.54
N ASP A 107 10.71 -11.92 -18.55
CA ASP A 107 9.64 -12.92 -18.62
C ASP A 107 8.29 -12.26 -18.35
N THR A 108 7.58 -11.98 -19.43
CA THR A 108 6.26 -11.33 -19.42
C THR A 108 5.12 -12.31 -19.19
N SER A 109 5.38 -13.61 -19.10
CA SER A 109 4.34 -14.61 -18.84
C SER A 109 3.75 -14.49 -17.44
N ILE A 110 4.56 -14.04 -16.47
CA ILE A 110 4.15 -13.83 -15.09
C ILE A 110 4.18 -12.33 -14.81
N THR A 111 3.05 -11.76 -14.38
CA THR A 111 3.01 -10.35 -14.00
C THR A 111 3.82 -10.09 -12.72
N ARG A 112 4.61 -9.02 -12.75
CA ARG A 112 5.47 -8.61 -11.63
C ARG A 112 4.65 -7.91 -10.55
N LEU A 113 4.69 -8.45 -9.34
CA LEU A 113 4.17 -7.80 -8.13
C LEU A 113 5.31 -7.14 -7.35
N ALA A 114 4.98 -6.12 -6.55
CA ALA A 114 5.97 -5.43 -5.71
C ALA A 114 6.56 -6.36 -4.64
N GLY A 115 7.79 -6.04 -4.20
CA GLY A 115 8.52 -6.82 -3.21
C GLY A 115 9.20 -8.08 -3.78
N THR A 116 9.78 -8.86 -2.88
CA THR A 116 10.45 -10.13 -3.19
C THR A 116 9.52 -11.29 -2.86
N TRP A 117 9.44 -12.26 -3.77
CA TRP A 117 8.57 -13.43 -3.64
C TRP A 117 9.42 -14.69 -3.68
N VAL A 118 9.10 -15.63 -2.80
CA VAL A 118 9.84 -16.87 -2.57
C VAL A 118 8.94 -18.08 -2.79
N SER A 119 9.53 -19.23 -3.09
CA SER A 119 8.81 -20.49 -3.24
C SER A 119 8.16 -20.92 -1.91
N PRO A 120 7.09 -21.73 -1.93
CA PRO A 120 6.44 -22.20 -0.71
C PRO A 120 7.38 -22.95 0.25
N GLU A 121 8.30 -23.74 -0.30
CA GLU A 121 9.27 -24.51 0.49
C GLU A 121 10.27 -23.60 1.21
N LEU A 122 10.80 -22.59 0.50
CA LEU A 122 11.67 -21.58 1.10
C LEU A 122 10.93 -20.70 2.10
N ALA A 123 9.67 -20.36 1.83
CA ALA A 123 8.84 -19.63 2.77
C ALA A 123 8.68 -20.39 4.09
N MET A 124 8.49 -21.72 4.04
CA MET A 124 8.38 -22.56 5.24
C MET A 124 9.68 -22.57 6.06
N SER A 125 10.84 -22.70 5.42
CA SER A 125 12.13 -22.68 6.15
C SER A 125 12.42 -21.31 6.77
N LEU A 126 12.11 -20.22 6.08
CA LEU A 126 12.23 -18.86 6.64
C LEU A 126 11.21 -18.62 7.76
N ALA A 127 10.02 -19.21 7.66
CA ALA A 127 8.97 -19.07 8.67
C ALA A 127 9.38 -19.61 10.04
N GLU A 128 10.19 -20.67 10.09
CA GLU A 128 10.72 -21.20 11.35
C GLU A 128 11.61 -20.15 12.04
N ALA A 129 12.52 -19.51 11.28
CA ALA A 129 13.36 -18.44 11.79
C ALA A 129 12.55 -17.19 12.21
N TYR A 130 11.43 -16.93 11.54
CA TYR A 130 10.55 -15.79 11.82
C TYR A 130 9.49 -16.06 12.89
N SER A 131 9.45 -17.27 13.47
CA SER A 131 8.35 -17.70 14.37
C SER A 131 6.96 -17.58 13.73
N LEU A 132 6.88 -17.77 12.41
CA LEU A 132 5.65 -17.76 11.61
C LEU A 132 5.23 -19.16 11.11
N GLY A 133 5.94 -20.22 11.50
CA GLY A 133 5.78 -21.57 10.93
C GLY A 133 4.33 -22.07 10.84
N GLY A 134 3.58 -22.04 11.93
CA GLY A 134 2.17 -22.47 11.94
C GLY A 134 1.27 -21.62 11.04
N LEU A 135 1.53 -20.32 10.95
CA LEU A 135 0.78 -19.39 10.11
C LEU A 135 1.08 -19.59 8.62
N ILE A 136 2.35 -19.75 8.25
CA ILE A 136 2.75 -20.00 6.86
C ILE A 136 2.24 -21.34 6.38
N ASN A 137 2.22 -22.37 7.23
CA ASN A 137 1.64 -23.66 6.87
C ASN A 137 0.17 -23.51 6.42
N VAL A 138 -0.63 -22.72 7.14
CA VAL A 138 -2.03 -22.41 6.75
C VAL A 138 -2.09 -21.68 5.41
N VAL A 139 -1.20 -20.70 5.18
CA VAL A 139 -1.16 -19.95 3.91
C VAL A 139 -0.77 -20.84 2.72
N VAL A 140 0.16 -21.77 2.92
CA VAL A 140 0.62 -22.74 1.90
C VAL A 140 -0.43 -23.82 1.64
N SER A 141 -1.14 -24.29 2.66
CA SER A 141 -2.20 -25.30 2.51
C SER A 141 -3.51 -24.73 1.99
N ALA A 142 -3.73 -23.42 2.13
CA ALA A 142 -4.93 -22.75 1.66
C ALA A 142 -5.12 -22.95 0.15
N ARG A 143 -6.33 -23.33 -0.25
CA ARG A 143 -6.73 -23.49 -1.66
C ARG A 143 -7.95 -22.62 -1.94
N PRO A 144 -7.92 -21.78 -2.99
CA PRO A 144 -9.11 -21.07 -3.42
C PRO A 144 -10.13 -22.07 -3.96
N ASP A 145 -11.40 -21.83 -3.64
CA ASP A 145 -12.53 -22.46 -4.32
C ASP A 145 -12.58 -22.00 -5.80
N PRO A 146 -12.54 -22.92 -6.78
CA PRO A 146 -12.58 -22.57 -8.20
C PRO A 146 -13.95 -22.00 -8.66
N THR A 147 -15.00 -22.23 -7.87
CA THR A 147 -16.37 -21.78 -8.20
C THR A 147 -16.74 -20.46 -7.53
N ALA A 148 -15.94 -20.00 -6.56
CA ALA A 148 -16.24 -18.80 -5.81
C ALA A 148 -15.95 -17.51 -6.62
N ASN A 149 -16.84 -16.53 -6.49
CA ASN A 149 -16.64 -15.22 -7.08
C ASN A 149 -15.84 -14.31 -6.13
N TYR A 150 -14.56 -14.12 -6.41
CA TYR A 150 -13.67 -13.32 -5.57
C TYR A 150 -13.77 -11.82 -5.86
N ARG A 151 -13.62 -11.00 -4.82
CA ARG A 151 -13.59 -9.55 -4.95
C ARG A 151 -12.39 -9.12 -5.80
N ARG A 152 -12.64 -8.34 -6.84
CA ARG A 152 -11.62 -7.69 -7.68
C ARG A 152 -11.22 -6.35 -7.07
N SER A 153 -9.92 -6.09 -6.90
CA SER A 153 -9.44 -4.72 -6.65
C SER A 153 -9.13 -4.05 -7.97
N GLY A 154 -10.06 -3.20 -8.37
CA GLY A 154 -9.94 -2.20 -9.41
C GLY A 154 -10.90 -1.07 -9.07
N LYS A 155 -10.51 0.16 -9.38
CA LYS A 155 -11.34 1.36 -9.21
C LYS A 155 -12.46 1.32 -10.25
N GLY A 156 -13.45 0.46 -10.01
CA GLY A 156 -14.45 0.08 -11.01
C GLY A 156 -15.33 -1.09 -10.58
N ALA A 157 -15.64 -1.21 -9.30
CA ALA A 157 -16.72 -2.09 -8.85
C ALA A 157 -18.09 -1.44 -9.15
N ALA A 158 -18.37 -1.19 -10.43
CA ALA A 158 -19.68 -0.79 -10.94
C ALA A 158 -19.71 -0.95 -12.47
N THR A 159 -19.84 -2.19 -12.95
CA THR A 159 -20.56 -2.53 -14.19
C THR A 159 -20.64 -4.05 -14.30
N ALA A 160 -21.73 -4.62 -13.78
CA ALA A 160 -22.18 -5.93 -14.24
C ALA A 160 -22.70 -5.77 -15.68
N PRO A 161 -22.27 -6.59 -16.66
CA PRO A 161 -22.91 -6.59 -17.96
C PRO A 161 -24.28 -7.24 -17.82
N ARG A 162 -25.31 -6.43 -18.02
CA ARG A 162 -26.69 -6.85 -18.23
C ARG A 162 -26.72 -7.80 -19.43
N ALA A 163 -27.12 -9.04 -19.18
CA ALA A 163 -27.39 -10.02 -20.21
C ALA A 163 -28.42 -9.48 -21.21
N THR A 164 -28.03 -9.43 -22.48
CA THR A 164 -28.94 -9.33 -23.63
C THR A 164 -28.91 -10.68 -24.36
N PRO A 165 -30.05 -11.38 -24.49
CA PRO A 165 -30.14 -12.49 -25.44
C PRO A 165 -30.54 -11.90 -26.79
N ALA A 166 -29.61 -11.90 -27.74
CA ALA A 166 -29.91 -11.65 -29.15
C ALA A 166 -29.75 -12.98 -29.92
N SER A 167 -30.88 -13.61 -30.24
CA SER A 167 -30.97 -14.69 -31.22
C SER A 167 -30.64 -14.18 -32.63
N PRO A 168 -30.19 -15.09 -33.52
CA PRO A 168 -30.65 -15.05 -34.89
C PRO A 168 -31.18 -16.44 -35.30
N ALA A 169 -32.44 -16.50 -35.71
CA ALA A 169 -32.97 -17.66 -36.42
C ALA A 169 -33.91 -17.18 -37.53
N GLY A 170 -33.50 -17.43 -38.78
CA GLY A 170 -34.33 -17.26 -39.97
C GLY A 170 -35.11 -18.53 -40.29
N SER A 171 -36.39 -18.31 -40.64
CA SER A 171 -37.25 -19.04 -41.60
C SER A 171 -37.37 -20.58 -41.54
N SER A 172 -38.57 -21.09 -41.16
CA SER A 172 -39.61 -21.59 -42.11
C SER A 172 -40.81 -22.32 -41.43
N ILE A 173 -41.99 -21.65 -41.44
CA ILE A 173 -43.41 -22.06 -41.74
C ILE A 173 -44.05 -23.41 -41.21
N PRO A 174 -45.40 -23.62 -41.25
CA PRO A 174 -46.40 -23.33 -40.19
C PRO A 174 -47.33 -24.51 -39.77
N SER A 175 -48.09 -24.37 -38.67
CA SER A 175 -49.51 -24.81 -38.64
C SER A 175 -50.34 -24.34 -37.44
N LYS A 176 -51.45 -23.69 -37.78
CA LYS A 176 -52.82 -23.74 -37.20
C LYS A 176 -53.06 -23.39 -35.71
N ALA A 177 -53.64 -22.21 -35.51
CA ALA A 177 -54.61 -21.88 -34.44
C ALA A 177 -56.00 -22.52 -34.78
N PRO A 178 -57.05 -22.56 -33.90
CA PRO A 178 -57.58 -21.47 -33.04
C PRO A 178 -58.21 -21.98 -31.70
N PRO A 179 -59.17 -21.29 -31.02
CA PRO A 179 -59.11 -19.98 -30.38
C PRO A 179 -59.41 -20.01 -28.85
N SER A 180 -59.09 -18.90 -28.17
CA SER A 180 -59.47 -18.50 -26.79
C SER A 180 -61.00 -18.52 -26.56
N PRO A 181 -61.55 -18.55 -25.32
CA PRO A 181 -61.45 -17.41 -24.39
C PRO A 181 -61.53 -17.70 -22.86
N ALA A 182 -61.41 -16.62 -22.08
CA ALA A 182 -62.01 -16.36 -20.76
C ALA A 182 -61.10 -16.35 -19.51
N ALA A 183 -60.75 -15.11 -19.13
CA ALA A 183 -61.10 -14.45 -17.86
C ALA A 183 -60.60 -14.99 -16.50
N ALA A 184 -59.86 -14.07 -15.83
CA ALA A 184 -59.97 -13.70 -14.41
C ALA A 184 -59.03 -14.43 -13.38
N PRO A 185 -58.90 -13.92 -12.13
CA PRO A 185 -57.65 -13.31 -11.65
C PRO A 185 -57.11 -13.93 -10.34
N ASN A 186 -55.85 -13.59 -9.97
CA ASN A 186 -55.23 -13.51 -8.62
C ASN A 186 -55.66 -14.49 -7.48
N PRO A 187 -54.71 -14.93 -6.62
CA PRO A 187 -54.57 -14.18 -5.37
C PRO A 187 -53.14 -14.05 -4.82
N ALA A 188 -52.91 -12.84 -4.29
CA ALA A 188 -51.98 -12.56 -3.22
C ALA A 188 -52.44 -13.19 -1.89
N LYS A 189 -51.48 -13.66 -1.07
CA LYS A 189 -51.40 -13.59 0.41
C LYS A 189 -50.69 -14.82 0.99
N ARG A 190 -49.58 -14.59 1.68
CA ARG A 190 -49.43 -15.16 3.03
C ARG A 190 -48.50 -14.32 3.91
N ARG A 191 -49.15 -13.34 4.56
CA ARG A 191 -48.76 -12.66 5.79
C ARG A 191 -48.90 -13.66 6.95
N LYS A 192 -47.93 -13.73 7.87
CA LYS A 192 -48.16 -14.34 9.19
C LYS A 192 -47.56 -13.42 10.25
N GLU A 193 -48.45 -12.93 11.09
CA GLU A 193 -48.21 -12.01 12.19
C GLU A 193 -48.07 -12.78 13.51
N SER A 194 -47.44 -12.09 14.47
CA SER A 194 -47.73 -12.01 15.91
C SER A 194 -47.47 -13.21 16.85
N SER A 195 -46.47 -13.01 17.74
CA SER A 195 -46.41 -13.10 19.23
C SER A 195 -47.73 -13.40 20.00
N PRO A 196 -47.73 -13.90 21.27
CA PRO A 196 -46.89 -13.45 22.43
C PRO A 196 -46.47 -14.48 23.53
N SER A 197 -45.54 -14.04 24.41
CA SER A 197 -45.08 -14.66 25.70
C SER A 197 -46.16 -14.62 26.81
N PRO A 198 -46.05 -15.27 28.02
CA PRO A 198 -45.07 -14.90 29.09
C PRO A 198 -44.72 -15.95 30.22
N ALA A 199 -43.88 -15.50 31.18
CA ALA A 199 -43.64 -15.97 32.58
C ALA A 199 -42.59 -17.09 32.81
N LYS A 200 -41.70 -17.12 33.83
CA LYS A 200 -41.49 -16.34 35.08
C LYS A 200 -40.14 -16.74 35.77
N SER A 201 -39.78 -15.98 36.82
CA SER A 201 -38.69 -16.10 37.85
C SER A 201 -37.40 -15.31 37.55
N LEU A 202 -37.06 -14.17 38.17
CA LEU A 202 -36.89 -13.73 39.58
C LEU A 202 -35.82 -14.52 40.36
N GLU A 203 -34.64 -13.90 40.56
CA GLU A 203 -34.14 -13.47 41.88
C GLU A 203 -32.78 -12.73 41.81
N LYS A 204 -32.64 -11.74 42.70
CA LYS A 204 -31.50 -10.87 43.08
C LYS A 204 -31.68 -10.66 44.61
N PRO A 205 -30.77 -10.06 45.39
CA PRO A 205 -29.30 -9.90 45.35
C PRO A 205 -28.72 -10.37 46.75
N PRO A 206 -27.63 -9.86 47.43
CA PRO A 206 -27.13 -8.48 47.54
C PRO A 206 -25.59 -8.28 47.42
N ALA A 207 -25.21 -7.02 47.22
CA ALA A 207 -23.86 -6.49 47.39
C ALA A 207 -23.50 -6.34 48.87
N LEU A 208 -22.22 -6.51 49.25
CA LEU A 208 -21.62 -5.87 50.42
C LEU A 208 -20.07 -5.93 50.37
N ARG A 209 -19.45 -4.79 50.72
CA ARG A 209 -18.19 -4.62 51.48
C ARG A 209 -16.86 -5.03 50.81
N ARG A 210 -15.70 -4.46 51.14
CA ARG A 210 -15.21 -3.19 51.71
C ARG A 210 -13.67 -3.34 51.66
N SER A 211 -12.96 -2.23 51.53
CA SER A 211 -11.64 -1.98 52.13
C SER A 211 -10.36 -2.60 51.54
N ALA A 212 -9.43 -1.68 51.25
CA ALA A 212 -8.08 -1.64 51.80
C ALA A 212 -6.97 -2.54 51.22
N ARG A 213 -6.02 -1.84 50.57
CA ARG A 213 -4.61 -1.77 51.00
C ARG A 213 -3.80 -3.07 50.91
N THR A 214 -2.95 -3.18 49.89
CA THR A 214 -1.53 -3.56 50.06
C THR A 214 -0.72 -3.04 48.85
N LYS A 215 0.18 -2.08 49.09
CA LYS A 215 1.65 -2.20 49.04
C LYS A 215 2.27 -1.91 47.67
N SER A 216 2.53 -0.63 47.44
CA SER A 216 3.63 -0.15 46.60
C SER A 216 4.97 -0.46 47.30
N PRO A 217 6.01 -0.89 46.57
CA PRO A 217 7.40 -0.75 47.00
C PRO A 217 8.08 0.38 46.21
N ALA A 218 8.52 1.43 46.90
CA ALA A 218 9.51 2.36 46.36
C ALA A 218 10.92 1.87 46.75
N PRO A 219 11.94 2.00 45.88
CA PRO A 219 13.33 1.61 46.19
C PRO A 219 14.16 2.78 46.73
N GLN A 220 14.85 2.56 47.85
CA GLN A 220 16.06 3.26 48.30
C GLN A 220 16.91 2.18 49.03
N VAL A 221 18.24 2.14 49.08
CA VAL A 221 19.25 3.19 49.06
C VAL A 221 20.61 2.57 48.63
N SER A 222 21.42 3.38 47.94
CA SER A 222 22.90 3.54 48.03
C SER A 222 23.81 2.36 48.41
N VAL A 223 24.81 2.09 47.56
CA VAL A 223 26.25 2.13 47.92
C VAL A 223 27.07 2.56 46.69
N ALA A 224 27.98 3.52 46.89
CA ALA A 224 29.09 3.89 46.01
C ALA A 224 30.39 3.85 46.87
N PRO A 225 31.60 4.18 46.38
CA PRO A 225 32.32 3.86 45.13
C PRO A 225 33.71 3.20 45.46
N PRO A 226 34.70 3.06 44.55
CA PRO A 226 35.65 4.18 44.31
C PRO A 226 36.38 4.27 42.94
N LYS A 227 36.79 5.51 42.58
CA LYS A 227 38.05 5.99 41.93
C LYS A 227 38.40 5.44 40.52
N SER A 228 38.71 6.21 39.46
CA SER A 228 39.56 7.41 39.29
C SER A 228 39.47 7.92 37.80
N PRO A 229 40.21 8.96 37.32
CA PRO A 229 39.68 10.03 36.44
C PRO A 229 40.03 9.92 34.93
N PRO A 230 39.43 10.77 34.09
CA PRO A 230 40.14 11.29 32.91
C PRO A 230 40.30 12.82 32.92
N ALA A 231 41.49 13.25 32.52
CA ALA A 231 41.92 14.63 32.44
C ALA A 231 41.55 15.29 31.08
N LYS A 232 40.98 16.49 31.19
CA LYS A 232 41.12 17.71 30.38
C LYS A 232 41.67 17.65 28.94
N THR A 233 40.78 18.09 28.04
CA THR A 233 40.89 19.17 27.04
C THR A 233 41.46 18.93 25.64
N PRO A 234 40.96 19.68 24.62
CA PRO A 234 41.21 19.49 23.20
C PRO A 234 42.28 20.44 22.65
N ARG A 235 42.89 20.13 21.50
CA ARG A 235 43.41 21.15 20.56
C ARG A 235 43.80 20.57 19.19
N LYS A 236 43.31 21.26 18.15
CA LYS A 236 43.79 21.23 16.76
C LYS A 236 45.30 21.48 16.69
N SER A 237 46.00 20.79 15.78
CA SER A 237 47.11 21.38 15.02
C SER A 237 47.34 20.62 13.72
N THR A 238 47.21 21.36 12.63
CA THR A 238 47.85 21.17 11.32
C THR A 238 49.37 21.03 11.46
N ARG A 239 50.03 20.24 10.58
CA ARG A 239 51.14 20.68 9.69
C ARG A 239 51.84 19.49 9.02
N ARG A 240 52.05 19.70 7.71
CA ARG A 240 52.84 19.01 6.67
C ARG A 240 54.06 18.18 7.07
N GLU A 241 54.41 17.27 6.14
CA GLU A 241 55.68 17.18 5.37
C GLU A 241 56.17 15.72 5.31
N LEU A 242 55.86 15.01 4.22
CA LEU A 242 56.72 14.78 3.05
C LEU A 242 58.10 14.19 3.43
N VAL A 243 58.23 12.88 3.28
CA VAL A 243 59.50 12.22 3.04
C VAL A 243 59.27 11.21 1.91
N ASP A 244 59.80 11.56 0.74
CA ASP A 244 60.10 10.63 -0.34
C ASP A 244 61.07 9.57 0.14
N THR A 245 60.84 8.31 -0.24
CA THR A 245 61.93 7.47 -0.74
C THR A 245 61.41 6.39 -1.69
N PRO A 246 62.18 6.07 -2.75
CA PRO A 246 61.68 5.45 -3.97
C PRO A 246 62.08 3.98 -4.12
N GLY A 247 61.44 3.30 -5.08
CA GLY A 247 61.77 1.96 -5.57
C GLY A 247 60.58 1.02 -5.38
N GLY A 248 59.91 0.49 -6.40
CA GLY A 248 60.31 0.24 -7.78
C GLY A 248 59.92 -1.21 -8.09
N SER A 249 59.17 -1.40 -9.19
CA SER A 249 58.87 -2.68 -9.86
C SER A 249 57.79 -3.56 -9.21
N GLU A 250 56.86 -4.23 -9.92
CA GLU A 250 56.29 -4.21 -11.27
C GLU A 250 55.01 -5.09 -11.15
N GLN A 251 53.98 -4.82 -11.97
CA GLN A 251 53.06 -5.85 -12.49
C GLN A 251 51.93 -6.40 -11.60
N THR A 252 50.78 -5.70 -11.59
CA THR A 252 49.46 -6.31 -11.85
C THR A 252 48.55 -5.28 -12.53
N VAL A 253 48.42 -5.41 -13.86
CA VAL A 253 47.31 -4.86 -14.65
C VAL A 253 46.07 -5.70 -14.32
N VAL A 254 45.05 -5.09 -13.72
CA VAL A 254 43.70 -5.67 -13.63
C VAL A 254 42.71 -4.56 -13.96
N ASP A 255 42.19 -4.67 -15.18
CA ASP A 255 40.97 -4.10 -15.78
C ASP A 255 40.16 -3.06 -14.98
N GLU A 256 40.15 -1.83 -15.51
CA GLU A 256 39.22 -0.75 -15.15
C GLU A 256 38.36 -0.38 -16.39
N GLU A 257 37.81 -1.39 -17.09
CA GLU A 257 36.98 -1.21 -18.31
C GLU A 257 35.52 -1.71 -18.16
N GLY A 258 35.05 -1.99 -16.93
CA GLY A 258 33.71 -2.52 -16.68
C GLY A 258 32.60 -1.50 -16.39
N ASP A 259 32.94 -0.28 -15.98
CA ASP A 259 31.97 0.63 -15.31
C ASP A 259 31.37 1.72 -16.23
N THR A 260 31.77 1.77 -17.50
CA THR A 260 31.29 2.79 -18.46
C THR A 260 30.18 2.29 -19.39
N VAL A 261 29.91 0.99 -19.45
CA VAL A 261 28.93 0.41 -20.41
C VAL A 261 27.52 0.30 -19.81
N GLU A 262 27.37 0.20 -18.48
CA GLU A 262 26.04 0.16 -17.83
C GLU A 262 25.34 1.52 -17.78
N ASP A 263 26.09 2.63 -17.66
CA ASP A 263 25.51 3.98 -17.63
C ASP A 263 24.96 4.44 -19.01
N VAL A 264 25.50 3.91 -20.11
CA VAL A 264 25.01 4.20 -21.47
C VAL A 264 23.69 3.47 -21.76
N MET A 265 23.48 2.26 -21.22
CA MET A 265 22.20 1.55 -21.38
C MET A 265 21.09 2.09 -20.46
N GLY A 266 21.43 2.53 -19.24
CA GLY A 266 20.46 3.15 -18.32
C GLY A 266 19.92 4.49 -18.84
N SER A 267 20.78 5.29 -19.45
CA SER A 267 20.40 6.61 -20.00
C SER A 267 19.50 6.52 -21.23
N GLN A 268 19.67 5.50 -22.07
CA GLN A 268 18.82 5.29 -23.25
C GLN A 268 17.39 4.85 -22.88
N LEU A 269 17.25 3.99 -21.86
CA LEU A 269 15.94 3.59 -21.33
C LEU A 269 15.18 4.78 -20.73
N HIS A 270 15.88 5.63 -19.96
CA HIS A 270 15.30 6.83 -19.38
C HIS A 270 14.82 7.83 -20.44
N GLN A 271 15.54 7.98 -21.54
CA GLN A 271 15.12 8.85 -22.66
C GLN A 271 13.85 8.33 -23.35
N GLN A 272 13.69 7.01 -23.48
CA GLN A 272 12.46 6.42 -24.04
C GLN A 272 11.26 6.65 -23.13
N ASP A 273 11.40 6.43 -21.81
CA ASP A 273 10.35 6.70 -20.84
C ASP A 273 9.92 8.19 -20.86
N VAL A 274 10.88 9.11 -20.97
CA VAL A 274 10.60 10.55 -21.07
C VAL A 274 9.90 10.90 -22.38
N ALA A 275 10.24 10.25 -23.48
CA ALA A 275 9.58 10.47 -24.77
C ALA A 275 8.13 9.95 -24.76
N GLU A 276 7.89 8.77 -24.18
CA GLU A 276 6.55 8.19 -24.05
C GLU A 276 5.65 9.05 -23.15
N GLN A 277 6.17 9.53 -22.01
CA GLN A 277 5.43 10.43 -21.13
C GLN A 277 5.05 11.75 -21.82
N LYS A 278 5.95 12.31 -22.64
CA LYS A 278 5.65 13.53 -23.41
C LYS A 278 4.57 13.29 -24.46
N ALA A 279 4.63 12.17 -25.19
CA ALA A 279 3.61 11.81 -26.17
C ALA A 279 2.22 11.64 -25.52
N LEU A 280 2.17 11.05 -24.33
CA LEU A 280 0.92 10.87 -23.58
C LEU A 280 0.34 12.21 -23.09
N ILE A 281 1.19 13.14 -22.64
CA ILE A 281 0.76 14.50 -22.26
C ILE A 281 0.23 15.27 -23.47
N GLU A 282 0.87 15.14 -24.64
CA GLU A 282 0.42 15.77 -25.87
C GLU A 282 -0.94 15.21 -26.34
N GLY A 283 -1.13 13.90 -26.28
CA GLY A 283 -2.41 13.25 -26.57
C GLY A 283 -3.54 13.74 -25.66
N LEU A 284 -3.30 13.80 -24.33
CA LEU A 284 -4.29 14.29 -23.38
C LEU A 284 -4.59 15.79 -23.53
N LYS A 285 -3.63 16.59 -24.00
CA LYS A 285 -3.86 18.00 -24.33
C LYS A 285 -4.70 18.14 -25.60
N ALA A 286 -4.39 17.39 -26.64
CA ALA A 286 -5.16 17.39 -27.89
C ALA A 286 -6.62 16.95 -27.64
N GLU A 287 -6.83 15.92 -26.82
CA GLU A 287 -8.17 15.46 -26.43
C GLU A 287 -8.94 16.55 -25.66
N ARG A 288 -8.28 17.26 -24.72
CA ARG A 288 -8.90 18.38 -24.02
C ARG A 288 -9.26 19.55 -24.93
N GLU A 289 -8.43 19.85 -25.93
CA GLU A 289 -8.71 20.91 -26.89
C GLU A 289 -9.84 20.52 -27.85
N ALA A 290 -9.91 19.26 -28.27
CA ALA A 290 -11.02 18.74 -29.06
C ALA A 290 -12.34 18.85 -28.28
N LEU A 291 -12.38 18.35 -27.03
CA LEU A 291 -13.55 18.46 -26.15
C LEU A 291 -13.95 19.91 -25.88
N LYS A 292 -12.98 20.80 -25.64
CA LYS A 292 -13.26 22.22 -25.43
C LYS A 292 -13.82 22.89 -26.69
N THR A 293 -13.39 22.44 -27.88
CA THR A 293 -13.89 22.95 -29.16
C THR A 293 -15.29 22.43 -29.45
N GLU A 294 -15.59 21.16 -29.16
CA GLU A 294 -16.94 20.61 -29.24
C GLU A 294 -17.90 21.33 -28.28
N LEU A 295 -17.50 21.51 -27.02
CA LEU A 295 -18.32 22.21 -26.03
C LEU A 295 -18.59 23.67 -26.39
N LYS A 296 -17.67 24.31 -27.11
CA LYS A 296 -17.84 25.70 -27.58
C LYS A 296 -18.74 25.78 -28.82
N LYS A 297 -18.74 24.76 -29.69
CA LYS A 297 -19.66 24.68 -30.83
C LYS A 297 -21.10 24.39 -30.40
N GLU A 298 -21.28 23.59 -29.35
CA GLU A 298 -22.61 23.28 -28.82
C GLU A 298 -23.27 24.50 -28.14
N ASN A 299 -22.48 25.42 -27.61
CA ASN A 299 -22.96 26.63 -26.93
C ASN A 299 -23.17 27.86 -27.84
N ASP A 300 -22.93 27.74 -29.15
CA ASP A 300 -23.07 28.84 -30.13
C ASP A 300 -24.24 28.59 -31.12
N MET A 301 -25.10 27.60 -30.84
CA MET A 301 -26.29 27.26 -31.64
C MET A 301 -27.63 27.30 -30.88
N ASP A 302 -27.75 28.10 -29.81
CA ASP A 302 -29.05 28.46 -29.22
C ASP A 302 -29.10 29.98 -29.03
N VAL A 303 -29.57 30.70 -30.04
CA VAL A 303 -30.94 31.24 -30.14
C VAL A 303 -31.34 32.06 -28.91
N ASP A 304 -31.36 33.37 -29.16
CA ASP A 304 -32.02 34.43 -28.42
C ASP A 304 -33.46 34.05 -28.03
N VAL A 305 -33.69 33.62 -26.78
CA VAL A 305 -35.04 33.49 -26.21
C VAL A 305 -35.13 34.21 -24.86
N LYS A 306 -35.83 35.33 -24.91
CA LYS A 306 -36.30 36.14 -23.78
C LYS A 306 -37.09 35.34 -22.73
N PRO A 307 -37.09 35.80 -21.47
CA PRO A 307 -37.76 35.13 -20.36
C PRO A 307 -39.25 35.45 -20.32
N ALA A 308 -40.11 34.42 -20.22
CA ALA A 308 -41.54 34.58 -19.99
C ALA A 308 -42.04 33.74 -18.80
N SER A 309 -42.71 34.46 -17.92
CA SER A 309 -43.38 34.15 -16.66
C SER A 309 -44.62 33.24 -16.77
N LYS A 310 -44.99 32.59 -15.63
CA LYS A 310 -46.34 32.11 -15.18
C LYS A 310 -46.91 30.85 -15.88
N ARG A 311 -47.48 29.81 -15.24
CA ARG A 311 -48.02 29.38 -13.91
C ARG A 311 -47.91 27.83 -13.90
N GLY A 312 -47.93 27.03 -12.85
CA GLY A 312 -48.39 27.11 -11.46
C GLY A 312 -48.93 25.69 -11.12
N ARG A 313 -48.29 24.98 -10.18
CA ARG A 313 -48.86 23.79 -9.54
C ARG A 313 -48.16 23.52 -8.21
N GLU A 314 -48.93 23.79 -7.15
CA GLU A 314 -48.82 23.29 -5.76
C GLU A 314 -48.55 21.77 -5.78
N GLU A 315 -47.85 21.12 -4.87
CA GLU A 315 -47.49 21.33 -3.47
C GLU A 315 -46.45 20.22 -3.19
N GLU A 316 -45.39 20.48 -2.42
CA GLU A 316 -44.76 19.54 -1.47
C GLU A 316 -43.51 20.21 -0.85
N GLU A 317 -43.76 20.76 0.34
CA GLU A 317 -42.85 20.96 1.47
C GLU A 317 -41.35 21.09 1.20
N LYS A 318 -40.92 22.32 0.92
CA LYS A 318 -39.56 22.76 1.23
C LYS A 318 -39.37 22.79 2.75
N LEU A 319 -38.78 21.73 3.29
CA LEU A 319 -38.07 21.81 4.57
C LEU A 319 -36.98 22.88 4.44
N LYS A 320 -37.23 24.05 5.04
CA LYS A 320 -36.19 25.03 5.35
C LYS A 320 -35.27 24.39 6.38
N PHE A 321 -34.13 23.90 5.92
CA PHE A 321 -33.00 23.65 6.79
C PHE A 321 -32.50 25.04 7.19
N GLU A 322 -32.75 25.45 8.43
CA GLU A 322 -31.95 26.48 9.08
C GLU A 322 -30.65 25.77 9.52
N PRO A 323 -29.53 25.92 8.78
CA PRO A 323 -28.25 25.53 9.33
C PRO A 323 -28.04 26.43 10.53
N LYS A 324 -28.22 25.87 11.72
CA LYS A 324 -27.79 26.47 12.97
C LYS A 324 -26.29 26.70 12.78
N GLU A 325 -25.90 27.96 12.55
CA GLU A 325 -24.51 28.39 12.48
C GLU A 325 -23.84 27.84 13.73
N GLN A 326 -23.06 26.78 13.53
CA GLN A 326 -22.26 26.22 14.59
C GLN A 326 -21.15 27.22 14.78
N GLU A 327 -21.32 28.09 15.78
CA GLU A 327 -20.29 28.97 16.33
C GLU A 327 -18.97 28.20 16.37
N THR A 328 -18.15 28.42 15.35
CA THR A 328 -16.76 28.05 15.34
C THR A 328 -16.06 29.02 16.27
N GLU A 329 -16.23 28.80 17.57
CA GLU A 329 -15.24 29.26 18.53
C GLU A 329 -13.92 28.59 18.13
N PRO A 330 -12.90 29.36 17.72
CA PRO A 330 -11.62 28.80 17.36
C PRO A 330 -11.05 28.14 18.60
N ARG A 331 -11.01 26.80 18.61
CA ARG A 331 -10.27 26.06 19.62
C ARG A 331 -8.83 26.54 19.55
N VAL A 332 -8.41 27.27 20.58
CA VAL A 332 -7.04 27.71 20.78
C VAL A 332 -6.19 26.46 20.93
N ILE A 333 -5.59 26.02 19.83
CA ILE A 333 -4.53 25.02 19.86
C ILE A 333 -3.36 25.71 20.56
N ALA A 334 -3.09 25.30 21.80
CA ALA A 334 -1.90 25.70 22.52
C ALA A 334 -0.66 25.20 21.76
N THR A 335 -0.18 25.99 20.81
CA THR A 335 1.05 25.72 20.08
C THR A 335 2.22 26.06 20.99
N ASN A 336 3.09 25.07 21.19
CA ASN A 336 4.30 25.22 21.98
C ASN A 336 5.20 26.28 21.32
N SER A 337 5.42 27.40 22.02
CA SER A 337 6.08 28.62 21.52
C SER A 337 7.57 28.44 21.18
N ARG A 338 8.13 27.24 21.36
CA ARG A 338 9.55 26.96 21.09
C ARG A 338 9.93 26.77 19.62
N VAL A 339 8.99 26.83 18.68
CA VAL A 339 9.28 26.70 17.23
C VAL A 339 9.01 28.00 16.44
N GLY A 340 8.69 29.11 17.13
CA GLY A 340 8.22 30.36 16.52
C GLY A 340 9.27 31.28 15.87
N ARG A 341 10.33 30.76 15.24
CA ARG A 341 11.30 31.60 14.50
C ARG A 341 11.30 31.48 12.97
N TRP A 342 10.41 30.66 12.40
CA TRP A 342 10.34 30.46 10.95
C TRP A 342 8.90 30.32 10.44
N GLN A 343 8.08 31.35 10.68
CA GLN A 343 6.80 31.50 9.97
C GLN A 343 7.04 32.23 8.65
N MET A 344 7.22 31.47 7.57
CA MET A 344 7.02 31.98 6.21
C MET A 344 5.73 31.38 5.64
N GLU A 345 4.95 32.22 4.95
CA GLU A 345 3.74 31.81 4.25
C GLU A 345 4.01 30.63 3.28
N PRO A 346 3.09 29.68 3.15
CA PRO A 346 3.28 28.47 2.35
C PRO A 346 3.51 28.73 0.85
N LYS A 347 3.17 29.92 0.33
CA LYS A 347 3.37 30.28 -1.08
C LYS A 347 4.80 30.68 -1.44
N THR A 348 5.65 31.04 -0.49
CA THR A 348 7.05 31.45 -0.76
C THR A 348 8.06 30.30 -0.65
N LYS A 349 7.66 29.14 -0.11
CA LYS A 349 8.56 28.00 0.10
C LYS A 349 8.93 27.24 -1.19
N SER A 350 8.02 27.17 -2.17
CA SER A 350 8.29 26.43 -3.42
C SER A 350 9.25 27.16 -4.37
N VAL A 351 9.25 28.50 -4.35
CA VAL A 351 10.13 29.31 -5.22
C VAL A 351 11.58 29.30 -4.71
N ALA A 352 11.79 29.32 -3.40
CA ALA A 352 13.14 29.36 -2.82
C ALA A 352 13.96 28.07 -3.07
N TRP A 353 13.32 26.90 -3.03
CA TRP A 353 13.99 25.63 -3.37
C TRP A 353 14.29 25.52 -4.87
N GLY A 354 13.42 26.09 -5.73
CA GLY A 354 13.64 26.12 -7.18
C GLY A 354 14.85 26.98 -7.60
N VAL A 355 15.05 28.13 -6.95
CA VAL A 355 16.20 29.02 -7.26
C VAL A 355 17.52 28.44 -6.73
N ALA A 356 17.50 27.77 -5.56
CA ALA A 356 18.70 27.15 -5.00
C ALA A 356 19.23 25.98 -5.87
N ALA A 357 18.34 25.20 -6.49
CA ALA A 357 18.73 24.10 -7.38
C ALA A 357 19.31 24.60 -8.73
N PHE A 358 18.81 25.72 -9.27
CA PHE A 358 19.30 26.26 -10.53
C PHE A 358 20.68 26.92 -10.41
N LEU A 359 20.98 27.56 -9.27
CA LEU A 359 22.30 28.17 -9.02
C LEU A 359 23.41 27.15 -8.76
N PHE A 360 23.09 25.99 -8.16
CA PHE A 360 24.07 24.90 -8.02
C PHE A 360 24.31 24.14 -9.32
N GLY A 361 23.31 24.02 -10.19
CA GLY A 361 23.43 23.32 -11.48
C GLY A 361 24.27 24.06 -12.52
N ALA A 362 24.22 25.39 -12.57
CA ALA A 362 24.97 26.16 -13.57
C ALA A 362 26.46 26.39 -13.21
N GLY A 363 26.85 26.21 -11.94
CA GLY A 363 28.24 26.43 -11.49
C GLY A 363 29.20 25.27 -11.75
N ALA A 364 28.70 24.07 -12.07
CA ALA A 364 29.53 22.87 -12.24
C ALA A 364 30.02 22.63 -13.69
N VAL A 365 29.54 23.40 -14.67
CA VAL A 365 29.86 23.18 -16.10
C VAL A 365 30.98 24.09 -16.62
N THR A 366 31.57 24.96 -15.78
CA THR A 366 32.62 25.91 -16.20
C THR A 366 34.01 25.63 -15.60
N LEU A 367 34.19 24.51 -14.89
CA LEU A 367 35.45 24.18 -14.18
C LEU A 367 36.04 22.82 -14.56
N LEU A 368 35.85 22.38 -15.82
CA LEU A 368 36.64 21.28 -16.39
C LEU A 368 37.80 21.88 -17.23
N PRO A 369 39.05 21.81 -16.74
CA PRO A 369 40.22 22.20 -17.53
C PRO A 369 40.48 21.18 -18.64
N ASN A 370 40.49 21.67 -19.88
CA ASN A 370 40.96 20.96 -21.06
C ASN A 370 42.47 20.64 -20.90
N PHE A 371 42.82 19.37 -20.79
CA PHE A 371 44.21 18.91 -20.96
C PHE A 371 44.30 18.21 -22.32
N PHE A 372 45.10 18.81 -23.21
CA PHE A 372 45.70 18.20 -24.40
C PHE A 372 46.96 17.43 -24.01
#